data_AF-B9RPU2-F1
#
_entry.id   AF-B9RPU2-F1
#
_cell.length_a   1.000
_cell.length_b   1.000
_cell.length_c   1.000
_cell.angle_alpha   90.00
_cell.angle_beta   90.00
_cell.angle_gamma   90.00
#
_symmetry.space_group_name_H-M   'P 1'
#
loop_
_entity.id
_entity.type
_entity.pdbx_description
1 polymer ?
#
loop_
_entity_poly.entity_id
_entity_poly.type
_entity_poly.pdbx_seq_one_letter_code
_entity_poly.pdbx_strand_id
1 'polypeptide(L)' 'MTERAVEQIGNYVGSYVKSDPNNFSGIWRNYVRIRVFVDSRNALKRLMRMKKA' A
#
# COMPACT_ATOMS: atom_id res chain seq x y z
N MET A 1 -11.11 -4.52 -1.05
CA MET A 1 -10.17 -3.54 -0.48
C MET A 1 -10.37 -2.22 -1.22
N THR A 2 -10.49 -1.10 -0.51
CA THR A 2 -10.83 0.20 -1.12
C THR A 2 -9.57 0.95 -1.56
N GLU A 3 -9.70 1.82 -2.55
CA GLU A 3 -8.60 2.65 -3.05
C GLU A 3 -7.98 3.51 -1.94
N ARG A 4 -8.81 4.07 -1.06
CA ARG A 4 -8.37 4.83 0.11
C ARG A 4 -7.50 4.01 1.07
N ALA A 5 -7.81 2.73 1.28
CA ALA A 5 -6.99 1.88 2.15
C ALA A 5 -5.60 1.65 1.55
N VAL A 6 -5.53 1.45 0.23
CA VAL A 6 -4.29 1.29 -0.52
C VAL A 6 -3.44 2.57 -0.47
N GLU A 7 -4.08 3.72 -0.60
CA GLU A 7 -3.43 5.02 -0.47
C GLU A 7 -2.86 5.23 0.94
N GLN A 8 -3.63 4.93 1.99
CA GLN A 8 -3.16 5.01 3.38
C GLN A 8 -1.98 4.07 3.66
N ILE A 9 -2.00 2.85 3.11
CA ILE A 9 -0.89 1.90 3.21
C ILE A 9 0.34 2.44 2.49
N GLY A 10 0.17 2.99 1.28
CA GLY A 10 1.25 3.62 0.53
C GLY A 10 1.88 4.78 1.29
N ASN A 11 1.05 5.65 1.86
CA ASN A 11 1.47 6.79 2.68
C ASN A 11 2.10 6.39 4.02
N TYR A 12 1.76 5.21 4.55
CA TYR A 12 2.41 4.68 5.73
C TYR A 12 3.85 4.21 5.43
N VAL A 13 4.08 3.67 4.23
CA VAL A 13 5.40 3.17 3.78
C VAL A 13 6.30 4.31 3.28
N GLY A 14 5.74 5.32 2.62
CA GLY A 14 6.46 6.47 2.05
C GLY A 14 5.48 7.48 1.45
N SER A 15 5.75 8.02 0.27
CA SER A 15 4.77 8.85 -0.46
C SER A 15 4.09 8.02 -1.55
N TYR A 16 2.76 7.85 -1.46
CA TYR A 16 2.00 7.13 -2.48
C TYR A 16 2.13 7.80 -3.85
N VAL A 17 2.38 7.00 -4.89
CA VAL A 17 2.48 7.48 -6.28
C VAL A 17 1.30 7.01 -7.10
N LYS A 18 1.08 5.69 -7.13
CA LYS A 18 0.03 5.06 -7.95
C LYS A 18 -0.27 3.65 -7.48
N SER A 19 -1.53 3.25 -7.57
CA SER A 19 -1.98 1.87 -7.43
C SER A 19 -2.24 1.24 -8.80
N ASP A 20 -1.99 -0.06 -8.90
CA ASP A 20 -2.32 -0.82 -10.11
C ASP A 20 -3.86 -0.87 -10.27
N PRO A 21 -4.43 -0.50 -11.44
CA PRO A 21 -5.88 -0.58 -11.68
C PRO A 21 -6.43 -2.00 -11.47
N ASN A 22 -5.59 -3.02 -11.66
CA ASN A 22 -5.96 -4.41 -11.44
C ASN A 22 -6.08 -4.77 -9.96
N ASN A 23 -5.67 -3.93 -9.00
CA ASN A 23 -5.86 -4.22 -7.58
C ASN A 23 -7.34 -4.26 -7.17
N PHE A 24 -8.21 -3.61 -7.95
CA PHE A 24 -9.63 -3.41 -7.61
C PHE A 24 -10.58 -4.24 -8.48
N SER A 25 -10.06 -4.99 -9.46
CA SER A 25 -10.85 -5.92 -10.28
C SER A 25 -10.82 -7.32 -9.67
N GLY A 26 -11.94 -8.04 -9.71
CA GLY A 26 -11.97 -9.49 -9.48
C GLY A 26 -11.99 -9.99 -8.02
N ILE A 27 -12.44 -11.24 -7.89
CA ILE A 27 -13.04 -11.82 -6.69
C ILE A 27 -12.05 -12.17 -5.59
N TRP A 28 -10.75 -12.41 -5.83
CA TRP A 28 -9.75 -12.60 -4.76
C TRP A 28 -8.32 -12.46 -5.30
N ARG A 29 -7.49 -11.66 -4.63
CA ARG A 29 -6.06 -11.50 -4.90
C ARG A 29 -5.30 -11.65 -3.58
N ASN A 30 -4.21 -12.43 -3.62
CA ASN A 30 -3.36 -12.66 -2.44
C ASN A 30 -2.44 -11.48 -2.12
N TYR A 31 -2.36 -10.49 -3.01
CA TYR A 31 -1.47 -9.35 -2.87
C TYR A 31 -2.02 -8.11 -3.57
N VAL A 32 -1.39 -6.98 -3.25
CA VAL A 32 -1.70 -5.66 -3.78
C VAL A 32 -0.41 -5.06 -4.31
N ARG A 33 -0.47 -4.42 -5.49
CA ARG A 33 0.70 -3.75 -6.07
C ARG A 33 0.56 -2.24 -5.97
N ILE A 34 1.48 -1.61 -5.26
CA ILE A 34 1.50 -0.15 -5.05
C ILE A 34 2.88 0.38 -5.43
N ARG A 35 2.92 1.54 -6.08
CA ARG A 35 4.14 2.31 -6.28
C ARG A 35 4.22 3.41 -5.23
N VAL A 36 5.31 3.42 -4.48
CA VAL A 36 5.57 4.36 -3.38
C VAL A 36 6.97 4.92 -3.56
N PHE A 37 7.13 6.21 -3.32
CA PHE A 37 8.44 6.85 -3.21
C PHE A 37 8.92 6.72 -1.76
N VAL A 38 10.08 6.09 -1.56
CA VAL A 38 10.66 5.86 -0.24
C VAL A 38 12.04 6.49 -0.19
N ASP A 39 12.28 7.33 0.81
CA ASP A 39 13.61 7.86 1.07
C ASP A 39 14.47 6.79 1.74
N SER A 40 15.53 6.36 1.06
CA SER A 40 16.46 5.32 1.53
C SER A 40 17.29 5.74 2.75
N ARG A 41 17.33 7.04 3.09
CA ARG A 41 18.00 7.54 4.30
C ARG A 41 17.21 7.22 5.55
N ASN A 42 15.90 7.00 5.43
CA ASN A 42 15.04 6.62 6.53
C ASN A 42 15.02 5.09 6.67
N ALA A 43 14.93 4.61 7.91
CA ALA A 43 14.84 3.19 8.18
C ALA A 43 13.61 2.58 7.50
N LEU A 44 13.81 1.52 6.72
CA LEU A 44 12.73 0.79 6.07
C LEU A 44 11.85 0.12 7.12
N LYS A 45 10.54 0.37 7.06
CA LYS A 45 9.57 -0.25 7.96
C LYS A 45 9.45 -1.74 7.63
N ARG A 46 9.80 -2.60 8.59
CA ARG A 46 9.81 -4.07 8.40
C ARG A 46 8.41 -4.69 8.37
N LEU A 47 7.48 -4.18 9.19
CA LEU A 47 6.14 -4.75 9.36
C LEU A 47 5.10 -3.65 9.61
N MET A 48 3.95 -3.75 8.96
CA MET A 48 2.76 -2.95 9.27
C MET A 48 1.74 -3.85 9.98
N ARG A 49 1.36 -3.49 11.21
CA ARG A 49 0.24 -4.15 11.91
C ARG A 49 -1.05 -3.43 11.55
N MET A 50 -1.92 -4.09 10.78
CA MET A 50 -3.27 -3.59 10.54
C MET A 50 -4.17 -4.04 11.70
N LYS A 51 -4.64 -3.10 12.52
CA LYS A 51 -5.76 -3.38 13.44
C LYS A 51 -7.05 -3.26 12.65
N LYS A 52 -7.91 -4.28 12.75
CA LYS A 52 -9.31 -4.17 12.30
C LYS A 52 -10.02 -3.25 13.31
N ALA A 53 -10.66 -2.20 12.81
CA ALA A 53 -11.58 -1.39 13.60
C ALA A 53 -12.84 -2.22 13.89
#